data_AF-A0A4Z2IY42-F1
#
_entry.id   AF-A0A4Z2IY42-F1
#
_cell.length_a   1.000
_cell.length_b   1.000
_cell.length_c   1.000
_cell.angle_alpha   90.00
_cell.angle_beta   90.00
_cell.angle_gamma   90.00
#
_symmetry.space_group_name_H-M   'P 1'
#
loop_
_entity.id
_entity.type
_entity.pdbx_description
1 polymer ?
#
loop_
_entity_poly.entity_id
_entity_poly.type
_entity_poly.pdbx_seq_one_letter_code
_entity_poly.pdbx_strand_id
1 'polypeptide(L)'
;MTRILQDSLGGNCRTTMFICCSPSSYNDAETKSTLMFGQRAKTIRNTVSVNLELTAEQWKKKYEKEKQKNRSLKETVQRLDTELNRWRNGEEVAALEHLSPESEDVPLVPPESEELVLNICSPCSPCSVAPSIVVHITQEERQKYEEEIRKLYKQLDDKVNEWIMNVEMCTCNGCTGMLT
;
A
#
# COMPACT_ATOMS: atom_id res chain seq x y z
N MET A 1 -13.79 -9.61 -19.68
CA MET A 1 -13.17 -8.38 -19.14
C MET A 1 -12.60 -8.57 -17.75
N THR A 2 -13.38 -9.05 -16.78
CA THR A 2 -12.96 -9.20 -15.36
C THR A 2 -11.71 -10.07 -15.14
N ARG A 3 -11.47 -11.08 -15.98
CA ARG A 3 -10.26 -11.91 -15.91
C ARG A 3 -8.96 -11.12 -16.12
N ILE A 4 -8.99 -10.09 -16.96
CA ILE A 4 -7.82 -9.23 -17.21
C ILE A 4 -7.66 -8.23 -16.05
N LEU A 5 -8.76 -7.84 -15.41
CA LEU A 5 -8.79 -6.89 -14.29
C LEU A 5 -8.68 -7.57 -12.92
N GLN A 6 -8.30 -8.85 -12.88
CA GLN A 6 -8.27 -9.63 -11.65
C GLN A 6 -7.32 -8.99 -10.63
N ASP A 7 -6.14 -8.56 -11.07
CA ASP A 7 -5.19 -7.88 -10.19
C ASP A 7 -5.66 -6.50 -9.74
N SER A 8 -6.44 -5.81 -10.57
CA SER A 8 -7.01 -4.50 -10.25
C SER A 8 -8.13 -4.57 -9.21
N LEU A 9 -8.82 -5.71 -9.07
CA LEU A 9 -9.97 -5.88 -8.18
C LEU A 9 -9.68 -6.88 -7.06
N GLY A 10 -8.68 -6.57 -6.23
CA GLY A 10 -8.30 -7.37 -5.05
C GLY A 10 -6.91 -8.02 -5.14
N GLY A 11 -6.10 -7.70 -6.14
CA GLY A 11 -4.75 -8.25 -6.30
C GLY A 11 -3.64 -7.22 -6.10
N ASN A 12 -2.50 -7.45 -6.77
CA ASN A 12 -1.33 -6.59 -6.68
C ASN A 12 -1.38 -5.44 -7.70
N CYS A 13 -2.25 -4.46 -7.45
CA CYS A 13 -2.37 -3.28 -8.31
C CYS A 13 -2.83 -2.05 -7.50
N ARG A 14 -2.32 -0.87 -7.84
CA ARG A 14 -2.90 0.40 -7.37
C ARG A 14 -3.98 0.83 -8.35
N THR A 15 -5.24 0.71 -7.94
CA THR A 15 -6.37 0.91 -8.85
C THR A 15 -7.11 2.20 -8.54
N THR A 16 -7.27 3.03 -9.57
CA THR A 16 -8.11 4.22 -9.56
C THR A 16 -9.28 3.97 -10.51
N MET A 17 -10.50 4.21 -10.04
CA MET A 17 -11.70 4.05 -10.85
C MET A 17 -12.40 5.40 -11.01
N PHE A 18 -12.64 5.79 -12.26
CA PHE A 18 -13.47 6.95 -12.60
C PHE A 18 -14.89 6.50 -12.88
N ILE A 19 -15.84 7.26 -12.36
CA ILE A 19 -17.26 6.99 -12.51
C ILE A 19 -17.88 8.18 -13.22
N CYS A 20 -18.43 7.94 -14.40
CA CYS A 20 -19.03 8.98 -15.23
C CYS A 20 -20.55 8.95 -15.06
N CYS A 21 -21.13 10.09 -14.68
CA CYS A 21 -22.56 10.24 -14.45
C CYS A 21 -23.11 11.43 -15.22
N SER A 22 -24.39 11.38 -15.58
CA SER A 22 -25.10 12.51 -16.18
C SER A 22 -25.83 13.33 -15.10
N PRO A 23 -25.80 14.67 -15.16
CA PRO A 23 -26.52 15.53 -14.22
C PRO A 23 -28.01 15.72 -14.56
N SER A 24 -28.49 15.14 -15.67
CA SER A 24 -29.89 15.28 -16.08
C SER A 24 -30.81 14.42 -15.22
N SER A 25 -31.93 15.00 -14.76
CA SER A 25 -32.95 14.29 -13.98
C SER A 25 -33.56 13.09 -14.73
N TYR A 26 -33.54 13.13 -16.05
CA TYR A 26 -33.93 11.99 -16.89
C TYR A 26 -33.09 10.73 -16.60
N ASN A 27 -31.83 10.91 -16.21
CA ASN A 27 -30.87 9.82 -15.95
C ASN A 27 -30.71 9.48 -14.46
N ASP A 28 -31.55 10.02 -13.57
CA ASP A 28 -31.37 9.88 -12.11
C ASP A 28 -31.27 8.41 -11.65
N ALA A 29 -32.04 7.51 -12.26
CA ALA A 29 -32.02 6.09 -11.92
C ALA A 29 -30.67 5.42 -12.24
N GLU A 30 -30.10 5.73 -13.41
CA GLU A 30 -28.80 5.19 -13.84
C GLU A 30 -27.65 5.84 -13.06
N THR A 31 -27.72 7.17 -12.86
CA THR A 31 -26.75 7.91 -12.03
C THR A 31 -26.72 7.33 -10.61
N LYS A 32 -27.87 7.06 -9.99
CA LYS A 32 -27.95 6.40 -8.68
C LYS A 32 -27.29 5.02 -8.70
N SER A 33 -27.61 4.19 -9.69
CA SER A 33 -27.02 2.84 -9.81
C SER A 33 -25.50 2.89 -9.95
N THR A 34 -24.99 3.86 -10.72
CA THR A 34 -23.55 4.07 -10.96
C THR A 34 -22.84 4.55 -9.69
N LEU A 35 -23.44 5.46 -8.93
CA LEU A 35 -22.91 5.91 -7.64
C LEU A 35 -22.88 4.78 -6.60
N MET A 36 -23.93 3.95 -6.55
CA MET A 36 -23.98 2.79 -5.65
C MET A 36 -22.97 1.71 -6.04
N PHE A 37 -22.68 1.56 -7.33
CA PHE A 37 -21.56 0.75 -7.79
C PHE A 37 -20.23 1.32 -7.25
N GLY A 38 -20.00 2.63 -7.39
CA GLY A 38 -18.82 3.30 -6.86
C GLY A 38 -18.62 3.15 -5.36
N GLN A 39 -19.70 3.27 -4.60
CA GLN A 39 -19.68 3.07 -3.16
C GLN A 39 -19.20 1.66 -2.78
N ARG A 40 -19.66 0.63 -3.51
CA ARG A 40 -19.19 -0.75 -3.31
C ARG A 40 -17.75 -0.91 -3.74
N ALA A 41 -17.38 -0.41 -4.92
CA ALA A 41 -16.03 -0.47 -5.46
C ALA A 41 -15.00 0.19 -4.53
N LYS A 42 -15.35 1.29 -3.87
CA LYS A 42 -14.51 1.98 -2.88
C LYS A 42 -14.09 1.09 -1.70
N THR A 43 -14.87 0.07 -1.36
CA THR A 43 -14.57 -0.83 -0.24
C THR A 43 -13.57 -1.93 -0.58
N ILE A 44 -13.25 -2.11 -1.86
CA ILE A 44 -12.28 -3.10 -2.32
C ILE A 44 -10.89 -2.71 -1.82
N ARG A 45 -10.18 -3.66 -1.23
CA ARG A 45 -8.79 -3.49 -0.76
C ARG A 45 -7.87 -4.35 -1.60
N ASN A 46 -6.81 -3.74 -2.11
CA ASN A 46 -5.75 -4.42 -2.85
C ASN A 46 -4.53 -4.59 -1.94
N THR A 47 -3.91 -5.77 -1.99
CA THR A 47 -2.61 -6.01 -1.33
C THR A 47 -1.52 -5.75 -2.35
N VAL A 48 -0.89 -4.58 -2.25
CA VAL A 48 0.08 -4.11 -3.23
C VAL A 48 1.51 -4.38 -2.76
N SER A 49 2.31 -5.01 -3.61
CA SER A 49 3.74 -5.27 -3.44
C SER A 49 4.51 -4.87 -4.71
N VAL A 50 5.78 -4.49 -4.56
CA VAL A 50 6.63 -4.20 -5.73
C VAL A 50 6.90 -5.51 -6.48
N ASN A 51 6.71 -5.51 -7.79
CA ASN A 51 7.03 -6.65 -8.62
C ASN A 51 8.55 -6.70 -8.82
N LEU A 52 9.21 -7.60 -8.09
CA LEU A 52 10.64 -7.87 -8.26
C LEU A 52 10.85 -9.11 -9.13
N GLU A 53 11.64 -8.96 -10.19
CA GLU A 53 12.13 -10.09 -10.97
C GLU A 53 13.50 -10.49 -10.44
N LEU A 54 13.59 -11.65 -9.80
CA LEU A 54 14.84 -12.23 -9.33
C LEU A 54 15.17 -13.50 -10.12
N THR A 55 16.46 -13.76 -10.29
CA THR A 55 16.94 -15.02 -10.87
C THR A 55 16.68 -16.19 -9.91
N ALA A 56 16.63 -17.41 -10.44
CA ALA A 56 16.40 -18.61 -9.63
C ALA A 56 17.43 -18.77 -8.50
N GLU A 57 18.69 -18.38 -8.74
CA GLU A 57 19.75 -18.40 -7.74
C GLU A 57 19.51 -17.40 -6.61
N GLN A 58 19.08 -16.18 -6.95
CA GLN A 58 18.74 -15.15 -5.96
C GLN A 58 17.53 -15.58 -5.11
N TRP A 59 16.51 -16.19 -5.72
CA TRP A 59 15.38 -16.77 -4.99
C TRP A 59 15.83 -17.88 -4.02
N LYS A 60 16.71 -18.78 -4.47
CA LYS A 60 17.27 -19.85 -3.63
C LYS A 60 18.04 -19.27 -2.44
N LYS A 61 18.84 -18.22 -2.66
CA LYS A 61 19.59 -17.54 -1.61
C LYS A 61 18.66 -16.84 -0.60
N LYS A 62 17.65 -16.10 -1.08
CA LYS A 62 16.62 -15.47 -0.22
C LYS A 62 15.90 -16.55 0.61
N TYR A 63 15.51 -17.66 0.00
CA TYR A 63 14.83 -18.77 0.67
C TYR A 63 15.67 -19.39 1.79
N GLU A 64 16.95 -19.72 1.54
CA GLU A 64 17.78 -20.35 2.57
C GLU A 64 18.04 -19.40 3.75
N LYS A 65 18.19 -18.08 3.47
CA LYS A 65 18.29 -17.06 4.52
C LYS A 65 17.04 -17.03 5.38
N GLU A 66 15.85 -17.01 4.76
CA GLU A 66 14.58 -16.94 5.49
C GLU A 66 14.29 -18.23 6.27
N LYS A 67 14.67 -19.39 5.71
CA LYS A 67 14.61 -20.69 6.39
C LYS A 67 15.48 -20.73 7.63
N GLN A 68 16.71 -20.21 7.56
CA GLN A 68 17.60 -20.15 8.71
C GLN A 68 17.05 -19.24 9.82
N LYS A 69 16.51 -18.06 9.47
CA LYS A 69 15.82 -17.19 10.44
C LYS A 69 14.65 -17.90 11.11
N ASN A 70 13.84 -18.62 10.32
CA ASN A 70 12.69 -19.36 10.83
C ASN A 70 13.11 -20.44 11.84
N ARG A 71 14.24 -21.12 11.57
CA ARG A 71 14.82 -22.09 12.51
C ARG A 71 15.23 -21.41 13.83
N SER A 72 15.96 -20.30 13.77
CA SER A 72 16.38 -19.57 14.97
C SER A 72 15.18 -19.05 15.78
N LEU A 73 14.16 -18.50 15.11
CA LEU A 73 12.91 -18.07 15.76
C LEU A 73 12.21 -19.22 16.47
N LYS A 74 12.15 -20.41 15.85
CA LYS A 74 11.57 -21.60 16.47
C LYS A 74 12.35 -22.06 17.71
N GLU A 75 13.68 -22.05 17.65
CA GLU A 75 14.53 -22.39 18.79
C GLU A 75 14.32 -21.41 19.95
N THR A 76 14.18 -20.10 19.66
CA THR A 76 13.84 -19.08 20.67
C THR A 76 12.45 -19.31 21.26
N VAL A 77 11.43 -19.54 20.42
CA VAL A 77 10.06 -19.84 20.89
C VAL A 77 10.05 -21.08 21.78
N GLN A 78 10.75 -22.14 21.39
CA GLN A 78 10.84 -23.36 22.19
C GLN A 78 11.51 -23.10 23.54
N ARG A 79 12.60 -22.33 23.57
CA ARG A 79 13.27 -21.95 24.81
C ARG A 79 12.33 -21.16 25.74
N LEU A 80 11.66 -20.15 25.21
CA LEU A 80 10.72 -19.33 25.98
C LEU A 80 9.52 -20.16 26.47
N ASP A 81 9.02 -21.10 25.67
CA ASP A 81 7.93 -21.98 26.09
C ASP A 81 8.37 -22.94 27.22
N THR A 82 9.58 -23.49 27.12
CA THR A 82 10.13 -24.29 28.24
C THR A 82 10.30 -23.47 29.50
N GLU A 83 10.74 -22.21 29.37
CA GLU A 83 10.87 -21.31 30.51
C GLU A 83 9.51 -21.00 31.12
N LEU A 84 8.52 -20.58 30.32
CA LEU A 84 7.15 -20.32 30.77
C LEU A 84 6.52 -21.53 31.46
N ASN A 85 6.76 -22.74 30.96
CA ASN A 85 6.26 -23.96 31.59
C ASN A 85 6.90 -24.18 32.97
N ARG A 86 8.17 -23.82 33.17
CA ARG A 86 8.81 -23.87 34.49
C ARG A 86 8.21 -22.84 35.46
N TRP A 87 8.03 -21.60 35.01
CA TRP A 87 7.33 -20.56 35.78
C TRP A 87 5.92 -21.01 36.21
N ARG A 88 5.16 -21.63 35.30
CA ARG A 88 3.81 -22.17 35.59
C ARG A 88 3.81 -23.32 36.59
N ASN A 89 4.88 -24.09 36.67
CA ASN A 89 5.03 -25.21 37.61
C ASN A 89 5.59 -24.77 38.98
N GLY A 90 5.80 -23.47 39.20
CA GLY A 90 6.25 -22.92 40.48
C GLY A 90 7.76 -22.98 40.71
N GLU A 91 8.56 -23.25 39.67
CA GLU A 91 10.02 -23.14 39.75
C GLU A 91 10.46 -21.68 39.59
N GLU A 92 11.34 -21.21 40.48
CA GLU A 92 11.98 -19.89 40.36
C GLU A 92 13.05 -19.98 39.26
N VAL A 93 12.82 -19.31 38.13
CA VAL A 93 13.82 -19.23 37.06
C VAL A 93 14.79 -18.13 37.45
N ALA A 94 16.05 -18.52 37.75
CA ALA A 94 17.13 -17.55 37.91
C ALA A 94 17.14 -16.65 36.66
N ALA A 95 17.09 -15.32 36.87
CA ALA A 95 17.21 -14.33 35.81
C ALA A 95 18.58 -14.48 35.15
N LEU A 96 18.74 -15.45 34.26
CA LEU A 96 19.95 -15.60 33.48
C LEU A 96 19.91 -14.45 32.49
N GLU A 97 20.84 -13.52 32.73
CA GLU A 97 21.16 -12.30 32.00
C GLU A 97 20.32 -12.08 30.74
N HIS A 98 19.56 -10.99 30.78
CA HIS A 98 19.15 -10.27 29.58
C HIS A 98 20.38 -10.07 28.68
N LEU A 99 20.59 -11.00 27.74
CA LEU A 99 21.45 -10.77 26.59
C LEU A 99 20.70 -9.75 25.72
N SER A 100 20.92 -8.48 26.02
CA SER A 100 21.03 -7.47 24.99
C SER A 100 22.06 -7.98 23.98
N PRO A 101 21.72 -8.14 22.69
CA PRO A 101 22.73 -8.40 21.67
C PRO A 101 23.49 -7.10 21.40
N GLU A 102 24.47 -6.79 22.25
CA GLU A 102 25.62 -5.91 21.99
C GLU A 102 26.81 -6.74 22.51
N SER A 103 27.90 -7.09 21.83
CA SER A 103 28.60 -6.75 20.58
C SER A 103 29.62 -7.90 20.42
N GLU A 104 29.98 -8.43 19.25
CA GLU A 104 31.06 -7.94 18.38
C GLU A 104 31.14 -8.81 17.09
N ASP A 105 31.70 -8.22 16.04
CA ASP A 105 31.96 -8.72 14.67
C ASP A 105 30.79 -8.83 13.67
N VAL A 106 30.33 -7.66 13.21
CA VAL A 106 29.73 -7.50 11.88
C VAL A 106 30.66 -6.64 11.02
N PRO A 107 31.32 -7.21 9.99
CA PRO A 107 31.97 -6.42 8.95
C PRO A 107 30.95 -5.49 8.28
N LEU A 108 31.22 -4.18 8.36
CA LEU A 108 30.53 -3.12 7.63
C LEU A 108 30.59 -3.41 6.12
N VAL A 109 29.44 -3.75 5.52
CA VAL A 109 29.23 -3.74 4.06
C VAL A 109 28.10 -2.73 3.76
N PRO A 110 28.24 -1.83 2.76
CA PRO A 110 27.27 -0.77 2.49
C PRO A 110 25.91 -1.29 1.98
N PRO A 111 24.85 -0.45 1.98
CA PRO A 111 23.46 -0.88 1.95
C PRO A 111 22.96 -1.16 0.53
N GLU A 112 22.27 -2.28 0.31
CA GLU A 112 21.45 -2.50 -0.89
C GLU A 112 20.07 -3.11 -0.55
N SER A 113 19.07 -2.22 -0.62
CA SER A 113 17.63 -2.42 -0.88
C SER A 113 16.83 -3.41 0.00
N GLU A 114 16.11 -2.90 1.00
CA GLU A 114 15.06 -3.62 1.73
C GLU A 114 13.65 -3.18 1.28
N GLU A 115 12.78 -4.18 1.06
CA GLU A 115 11.41 -4.09 0.56
C GLU A 115 10.45 -3.39 1.54
N LEU A 116 9.65 -2.46 1.01
CA LEU A 116 8.58 -1.72 1.69
C LEU A 116 7.36 -2.61 1.98
N VAL A 117 7.03 -2.82 3.26
CA VAL A 117 5.69 -3.24 3.71
C VAL A 117 4.96 -2.05 4.33
N LEU A 118 4.00 -1.49 3.58
CA LEU A 118 3.10 -0.42 4.04
C LEU A 118 1.90 -1.03 4.78
N ASN A 119 1.96 -1.11 6.11
CA ASN A 119 0.78 -1.38 6.95
C ASN A 119 0.14 -0.05 7.37
N ILE A 120 -0.92 0.36 6.68
CA ILE A 120 -1.77 1.48 7.12
C ILE A 120 -2.81 0.93 8.09
N CYS A 121 -2.58 1.14 9.39
CA CYS A 121 -3.58 1.01 10.44
C CYS A 121 -4.50 2.25 10.41
N SER A 122 -5.81 2.06 10.46
CA SER A 122 -6.82 3.13 10.63
C SER A 122 -6.88 3.59 12.11
N PRO A 123 -7.51 4.75 12.44
CA PRO A 123 -7.06 5.61 13.53
C PRO A 123 -7.41 5.06 14.92
N CYS A 124 -6.40 4.60 15.65
CA CYS A 124 -6.43 4.59 17.11
C CYS A 124 -5.30 5.51 17.60
N SER A 125 -5.66 6.57 18.31
CA SER A 125 -4.72 7.45 19.04
C SER A 125 -4.53 6.95 20.47
N PRO A 126 -3.47 7.35 21.21
CA PRO A 126 -2.16 7.86 20.80
C PRO A 126 -1.05 6.94 21.33
N CYS A 127 -0.43 6.14 20.47
CA CYS A 127 0.74 5.33 20.84
C CYS A 127 2.00 6.02 20.32
N SER A 128 2.83 6.47 21.27
CA SER A 128 4.06 7.22 21.05
C SER A 128 5.11 6.46 20.23
N VAL A 129 5.60 7.17 19.20
CA VAL A 129 6.89 7.07 18.49
C VAL A 129 7.39 5.66 18.13
N ALA A 130 7.04 5.20 16.93
CA ALA A 130 7.83 4.21 16.20
C ALA A 130 8.71 4.95 15.16
N PRO A 131 9.99 4.60 14.98
CA PRO A 131 10.84 5.26 14.01
C PRO A 131 10.35 4.91 12.61
N SER A 132 9.85 5.90 11.88
CA SER A 132 9.57 5.76 10.45
C SER A 132 10.87 5.38 9.75
N ILE A 133 10.90 4.22 9.12
CA ILE A 133 11.85 3.93 8.04
C ILE A 133 11.48 4.86 6.88
N VAL A 134 12.08 6.04 6.92
CA VAL A 134 12.11 6.98 5.82
C VAL A 134 13.12 6.40 4.85
N VAL A 135 12.65 5.94 3.69
CA VAL A 135 13.53 5.79 2.53
C VAL A 135 14.25 7.13 2.41
N HIS A 136 15.58 7.15 2.59
CA HIS A 136 16.40 8.35 2.43
C HIS A 136 16.44 8.73 0.94
N ILE A 137 15.29 9.18 0.44
CA ILE A 137 15.18 9.98 -0.76
C ILE A 137 15.92 11.27 -0.41
N THR A 138 16.92 11.65 -1.20
CA THR A 138 17.59 12.93 -0.98
C THR A 138 16.54 14.05 -0.99
N GLN A 139 16.73 15.09 -0.20
CA GLN A 139 15.73 16.17 -0.09
C GLN A 139 15.37 16.76 -1.46
N GLU A 140 16.33 16.75 -2.39
CA GLU A 140 16.19 17.17 -3.79
C GLU A 140 15.29 16.23 -4.59
N GLU A 141 15.51 14.91 -4.53
CA GLU A 141 14.65 13.92 -5.19
C GLU A 141 13.22 13.96 -4.63
N ARG A 142 13.07 14.15 -3.32
CA ARG A 142 11.77 14.26 -2.67
C ARG A 142 11.01 15.49 -3.16
N GLN A 143 11.68 16.63 -3.24
CA GLN A 143 11.10 17.86 -3.80
C GLN A 143 10.71 17.69 -5.27
N LYS A 144 11.58 17.05 -6.07
CA LYS A 144 11.30 16.75 -7.47
C LYS A 144 10.05 15.88 -7.63
N TYR A 145 9.92 14.82 -6.84
CA TYR A 145 8.72 13.97 -6.87
C TYR A 145 7.47 14.72 -6.38
N GLU A 146 7.56 15.54 -5.33
CA GLU A 146 6.43 16.35 -4.86
C GLU A 146 5.96 17.37 -5.91
N GLU A 147 6.89 18.00 -6.64
CA GLU A 147 6.58 18.90 -7.76
C GLU A 147 5.96 18.16 -8.94
N GLU A 148 6.48 16.99 -9.29
CA GLU A 148 5.95 16.17 -10.38
C GLU A 148 4.54 15.69 -10.06
N ILE A 149 4.30 15.27 -8.81
CA ILE A 149 2.96 14.94 -8.30
C ILE A 149 2.03 16.15 -8.42
N ARG A 150 2.44 17.34 -7.96
CA ARG A 150 1.63 18.57 -8.08
C ARG A 150 1.31 18.90 -9.54
N LYS A 151 2.30 18.74 -10.44
CA LYS A 151 2.13 18.99 -11.87
C LYS A 151 1.12 18.01 -12.49
N LEU A 152 1.18 16.74 -12.12
CA LEU A 152 0.22 15.73 -12.58
C LEU A 152 -1.20 16.01 -12.07
N TYR A 153 -1.36 16.39 -10.80
CA TYR A 153 -2.67 16.79 -10.27
C TYR A 153 -3.22 18.03 -10.99
N LYS A 154 -2.37 19.03 -11.25
CA LYS A 154 -2.78 20.21 -12.01
C LYS A 154 -3.19 19.87 -13.44
N GLN A 155 -2.44 19.01 -14.13
CA GLN A 155 -2.81 18.54 -15.48
C GLN A 155 -4.13 17.78 -15.48
N LEU A 156 -4.42 17.04 -14.41
CA LEU A 156 -5.69 16.36 -14.26
C LEU A 156 -6.83 17.37 -14.08
N ASP A 157 -6.67 18.37 -13.21
CA ASP A 157 -7.66 19.43 -12.99
C ASP A 157 -7.91 20.25 -14.28
N ASP A 158 -6.86 20.64 -14.99
CA ASP A 158 -6.96 21.38 -16.26
C ASP A 158 -7.73 20.55 -17.31
N LYS A 159 -7.44 19.25 -17.42
CA LYS A 159 -8.18 18.34 -18.32
C LYS A 159 -9.62 18.12 -17.89
N VAL A 160 -9.89 18.06 -16.58
CA VAL A 160 -11.25 17.94 -16.05
C VAL A 160 -12.04 19.21 -16.38
N ASN A 161 -11.45 20.38 -16.21
CA ASN A 161 -12.06 21.65 -16.57
C ASN A 161 -12.33 21.74 -18.09
N GLU A 162 -11.39 21.33 -18.93
CA GLU A 162 -11.58 21.25 -20.38
C GLU A 162 -12.72 20.29 -20.75
N TRP A 163 -12.78 19.12 -20.10
CA TRP A 163 -13.88 18.17 -20.26
C TRP A 163 -15.22 18.77 -19.87
N ILE A 164 -15.29 19.46 -18.73
CA ILE A 164 -16.50 20.14 -18.25
C ILE A 164 -16.94 21.19 -19.27
N MET A 165 -16.03 22.04 -19.74
CA MET A 165 -16.35 23.07 -20.74
C MET A 165 -16.82 22.47 -22.07
N ASN A 166 -16.23 21.37 -22.52
CA ASN A 166 -16.65 20.68 -23.74
C ASN A 166 -18.04 20.04 -23.60
N VAL A 167 -18.37 19.51 -22.41
CA VAL A 167 -19.70 18.98 -22.12
C VAL A 167 -20.74 20.10 -22.05
N GLU A 168 -20.43 21.23 -21.41
CA GLU A 168 -21.29 22.41 -21.38
C GLU A 168 -21.50 23.00 -22.79
N MET A 169 -20.47 23.07 -23.62
CA MET A 169 -20.59 23.58 -24.99
C MET A 169 -21.41 22.65 -25.89
N CYS A 170 -21.28 21.33 -25.74
CA CYS A 170 -22.12 20.36 -26.45
C CYS A 170 -23.59 20.41 -26.01
N THR A 171 -23.88 20.68 -24.74
CA THR A 171 -25.27 20.80 -24.25
C THR A 171 -25.93 22.12 -24.67
N CYS A 172 -25.18 23.22 -24.76
CA CYS A 172 -25.66 24.50 -25.32
C CYS A 172 -25.96 24.40 -26.83
N ASN A 173 -25.10 23.75 -27.61
CA ASN A 173 -25.33 23.57 -29.06
C ASN A 173 -26.42 22.54 -29.39
N GLY A 174 -26.78 21.66 -28.44
CA GLY A 174 -27.92 20.73 -28.58
C GLY A 174 -29.29 21.39 -28.35
N CYS A 175 -29.37 22.51 -27.63
CA CYS A 175 -30.62 23.21 -27.37
C CYS A 175 -31.03 24.20 -28.47
N THR A 176 -30.09 24.65 -29.31
CA THR A 176 -30.38 25.56 -30.44
C THR A 176 -30.87 24.84 -31.71
N GLY A 177 -30.81 23.50 -31.75
CA GLY A 177 -31.26 22.69 -32.90
C GLY A 177 -32.72 22.18 -32.85
N MET A 178 -33.50 22.53 -31.81
CA MET A 178 -34.88 22.07 -31.63
C MET A 178 -35.90 23.22 -31.53
N LEU A 179 -35.60 24.35 -32.17
CA LEU A 179 -36.49 25.52 -32.34
C LEU A 179 -36.33 26.12 -33.75
N THR A 180 -36.60 25.32 -34.80
CA THR A 180 -37.12 25.75 -36.11
C THR A 180 -37.72 24.55 -36.81
#